data_AF-D6ZD67-F1
#
_entry.id   AF-D6ZD67-F1
#
_cell.length_a   1.000
_cell.length_b   1.000
_cell.length_c   1.000
_cell.angle_alpha   90.00
_cell.angle_beta   90.00
_cell.angle_gamma   90.00
#
_symmetry.space_group_name_H-M   'P 1'
#
loop_
_entity.id
_entity.type
_entity.pdbx_description
1 polymer ?
#
loop_
_entity_poly.entity_id
_entity_poly.type
_entity_poly.pdbx_seq_one_letter_code
_entity_poly.pdbx_strand_id
1 'polypeptide(L)'
;MASAPSVGQGAPRLGRAAAGLVPVVAAALAAATAAHARAVLFAMGRRPAPGQAFQNLPEPPLAPVPDAPARASGARSPAQTARLLARQLLSGRPGLAVPAIRPVFPAEPGELAVTWFGHASVLVEIDGRRVLTDPVWSKRCSPSQLVGPARSHPPPLPVEQLPELDVVLLSHDHYDHLDVGTVRALAERTGALFVVPVGVGAHLRHWGVPAGRILERHWWQEAAVGGLAFTCAPARHFSGRGLRRNTSLWASWSIAGPRHKVYFGGDSGFTRSFEEIGERLGRHDLTLLPIGAYSDLWREIHMNPHEAVRAHFCLAKPTAPMLPIHWATFRLAPHPWAEPVEWLLRERERHTGLQVLHPAPGQRVDAQRPHPEMSRWWEPAP
;
A
#
# COMPACT_ATOMS: atom_id res chain seq x y z
N MET A 1 -69.87 15.45 -56.41
CA MET A 1 -69.87 15.28 -54.94
C MET A 1 -68.99 14.10 -54.61
N ALA A 2 -67.99 14.33 -53.77
CA ALA A 2 -66.85 13.47 -53.53
C ALA A 2 -67.14 12.39 -52.45
N SER A 3 -66.47 11.25 -52.55
CA SER A 3 -66.27 10.31 -51.44
C SER A 3 -64.94 9.58 -51.65
N ALA A 4 -64.02 9.73 -50.70
CA ALA A 4 -62.60 9.35 -50.77
C ALA A 4 -62.34 7.84 -50.64
N PRO A 5 -61.18 7.32 -51.10
CA PRO A 5 -60.74 5.96 -50.79
C PRO A 5 -59.98 5.90 -49.46
N SER A 6 -60.21 4.83 -48.69
CA SER A 6 -59.56 4.58 -47.40
C SER A 6 -58.11 4.09 -47.58
N VAL A 7 -57.18 4.73 -46.87
CA VAL A 7 -55.78 4.31 -46.75
C VAL A 7 -55.69 3.17 -45.72
N GLY A 8 -55.45 1.95 -46.19
CA GLY A 8 -55.10 0.80 -45.36
C GLY A 8 -53.59 0.72 -45.15
N GLN A 9 -53.13 1.06 -43.95
CA GLN A 9 -51.74 0.91 -43.52
C GLN A 9 -51.42 -0.58 -43.28
N GLY A 10 -50.44 -1.12 -44.01
CA GLY A 10 -49.77 -2.39 -43.69
C GLY A 10 -48.33 -2.11 -43.28
N ALA A 11 -48.07 -1.98 -41.98
CA ALA A 11 -46.72 -1.86 -41.44
C ALA A 11 -45.91 -3.16 -41.67
N PRO A 12 -44.62 -3.10 -42.06
CA PRO A 12 -43.79 -4.29 -42.18
C PRO A 12 -43.45 -4.84 -40.79
N ARG A 13 -43.48 -6.18 -40.66
CA ARG A 13 -43.14 -6.95 -39.46
C ARG A 13 -41.70 -6.68 -39.00
N LEU A 14 -41.50 -5.73 -38.08
CA LEU A 14 -40.25 -5.49 -37.35
C LEU A 14 -40.02 -6.45 -36.15
N GLY A 15 -40.85 -7.49 -36.00
CA GLY A 15 -40.88 -8.32 -34.78
C GLY A 15 -39.91 -9.50 -34.69
N ARG A 16 -39.10 -9.81 -35.72
CA ARG A 16 -38.26 -11.04 -35.71
C ARG A 16 -36.76 -10.84 -35.47
N ALA A 17 -36.21 -9.64 -35.70
CA ALA A 17 -34.79 -9.39 -35.45
C ALA A 17 -34.47 -9.16 -33.95
N ALA A 18 -35.40 -8.56 -33.20
CA ALA A 18 -35.21 -8.27 -31.77
C ALA A 18 -35.21 -9.53 -30.88
N ALA A 19 -35.96 -10.58 -31.24
CA ALA A 19 -36.07 -11.81 -30.45
C ALA A 19 -34.78 -12.66 -30.44
N GLY A 20 -33.96 -12.57 -31.49
CA GLY A 20 -32.66 -13.25 -31.57
C GLY A 20 -31.51 -12.50 -30.88
N LEU A 21 -31.65 -11.17 -30.69
CA LEU A 21 -30.66 -10.33 -30.02
C LEU A 21 -30.69 -10.48 -28.49
N VAL A 22 -31.87 -10.68 -27.90
CA VAL A 22 -32.03 -10.87 -26.45
C VAL A 22 -31.22 -12.06 -25.89
N PRO A 23 -31.29 -13.29 -26.46
CA PRO A 23 -30.50 -14.41 -25.95
C PRO A 23 -28.98 -14.23 -26.16
N VAL A 24 -28.56 -13.57 -27.23
CA VAL A 24 -27.13 -13.28 -27.50
C VAL A 24 -26.58 -12.27 -26.49
N VAL A 25 -27.33 -11.20 -26.20
CA VAL A 25 -26.94 -10.20 -25.19
C VAL A 25 -26.93 -10.81 -23.78
N ALA A 26 -27.92 -11.64 -23.44
CA ALA A 26 -27.97 -12.34 -22.16
C ALA A 26 -26.78 -13.31 -21.99
N ALA A 27 -26.43 -14.07 -23.03
CA ALA A 27 -25.27 -14.96 -23.02
C ALA A 27 -23.95 -14.19 -22.89
N ALA A 28 -23.79 -13.07 -23.60
CA ALA A 28 -22.61 -12.20 -23.49
C ALA A 28 -22.46 -11.62 -22.07
N LEU A 29 -23.56 -11.18 -21.46
CA LEU A 29 -23.57 -10.67 -20.08
C LEU A 29 -23.20 -11.78 -19.07
N ALA A 30 -23.77 -12.98 -19.22
CA ALA A 30 -23.44 -14.13 -18.39
C ALA A 30 -21.96 -14.54 -18.53
N ALA A 31 -21.40 -14.50 -19.74
CA ALA A 31 -19.99 -14.77 -19.97
C ALA A 31 -19.09 -13.70 -19.31
N ALA A 32 -19.45 -12.42 -19.44
CA ALA A 32 -18.71 -11.32 -18.83
C ALA A 32 -18.72 -11.39 -17.28
N THR A 33 -19.87 -11.72 -16.67
CA THR A 33 -19.97 -11.88 -15.22
C THR A 33 -19.18 -13.09 -14.72
N ALA A 34 -19.23 -14.21 -15.43
CA ALA A 34 -18.42 -15.39 -15.11
C ALA A 34 -16.92 -15.11 -15.23
N ALA A 35 -16.50 -14.39 -16.28
CA ALA A 35 -15.10 -13.97 -16.46
C ALA A 35 -14.65 -13.04 -15.33
N HIS A 36 -15.49 -12.07 -14.93
CA HIS A 36 -15.20 -11.20 -13.79
C HIS A 36 -15.06 -11.99 -12.49
N ALA A 37 -15.99 -12.91 -12.21
CA ALA A 37 -15.93 -13.75 -11.01
C ALA A 37 -14.65 -14.58 -10.96
N ARG A 38 -14.23 -15.16 -12.09
CA ARG A 38 -12.95 -15.88 -12.20
C ARG A 38 -11.75 -14.98 -11.93
N ALA A 39 -11.74 -13.77 -12.49
CA ALA A 39 -10.68 -12.79 -12.26
C ALA A 39 -10.59 -12.37 -10.79
N VAL A 40 -11.74 -12.16 -10.13
CA VAL A 40 -11.82 -11.85 -8.69
C VAL A 40 -11.25 -13.01 -7.87
N LEU A 41 -11.70 -14.24 -8.11
CA LEU A 41 -11.20 -15.42 -7.39
C LEU A 41 -9.69 -15.61 -7.57
N PHE A 42 -9.18 -15.36 -8.78
CA PHE A 42 -7.75 -15.39 -9.06
C PHE A 42 -6.99 -14.28 -8.31
N ALA A 43 -7.51 -13.06 -8.28
CA ALA A 43 -6.91 -11.91 -7.59
C ALA A 43 -6.90 -12.05 -6.05
N MET A 44 -7.84 -12.81 -5.48
CA MET A 44 -7.82 -13.17 -4.06
C MET A 44 -6.59 -14.02 -3.69
N GLY A 45 -5.99 -14.68 -4.67
CA GLY A 45 -4.80 -15.51 -4.51
C GLY A 45 -5.09 -16.83 -3.81
N ARG A 46 -4.03 -17.48 -3.32
CA ARG A 46 -4.12 -18.82 -2.72
C ARG A 46 -3.72 -18.82 -1.26
N ARG A 47 -4.43 -19.60 -0.45
CA ARG A 47 -4.11 -19.78 0.96
C ARG A 47 -2.77 -20.49 1.15
N PRO A 48 -2.00 -20.14 2.19
CA PRO A 48 -0.87 -20.92 2.67
C PRO A 48 -1.30 -22.32 3.12
N ALA A 49 -0.32 -23.18 3.43
CA ALA A 49 -0.60 -24.56 3.85
C ALA A 49 -1.52 -24.59 5.09
N PRO A 50 -2.43 -25.58 5.21
CA PRO A 50 -3.32 -25.70 6.37
C PRO A 50 -2.54 -25.72 7.69
N GLY A 51 -3.08 -25.10 8.74
CA GLY A 51 -2.49 -25.09 10.09
C GLY A 51 -1.60 -23.89 10.40
N GLN A 52 -1.31 -23.01 9.43
CA GLN A 52 -0.62 -21.75 9.70
C GLN A 52 -1.61 -20.70 10.23
N ALA A 53 -1.36 -20.24 11.45
CA ALA A 53 -2.05 -19.12 12.07
C ALA A 53 -1.01 -18.24 12.78
N PHE A 54 -1.05 -16.94 12.54
CA PHE A 54 -0.13 -15.98 13.13
C PHE A 54 -0.86 -15.05 14.09
N GLN A 55 -0.12 -14.52 15.06
CA GLN A 55 -0.64 -13.57 16.05
C GLN A 55 0.42 -12.52 16.36
N ASN A 56 -0.04 -11.35 16.80
CA ASN A 56 0.87 -10.30 17.25
C ASN A 56 1.65 -10.77 18.49
N LEU A 57 2.86 -10.26 18.64
CA LEU A 57 3.59 -10.41 19.89
C LEU A 57 2.79 -9.77 21.05
N PRO A 58 2.93 -10.26 22.29
CA PRO A 58 2.27 -9.64 23.43
C PRO A 58 2.69 -8.17 23.60
N GLU A 59 1.72 -7.27 23.69
CA GLU A 59 1.91 -5.82 23.83
C GLU A 59 1.18 -5.28 25.07
N PRO A 60 1.75 -4.31 25.80
CA PRO A 60 1.00 -3.58 26.81
C PRO A 60 -0.11 -2.74 26.15
N PRO A 61 -1.15 -2.34 26.92
CA PRO A 61 -2.15 -1.40 26.42
C PRO A 61 -1.49 -0.11 25.92
N LEU A 62 -1.95 0.39 24.77
CA LEU A 62 -1.45 1.67 24.23
C LEU A 62 -1.72 2.81 25.22
N ALA A 63 -0.71 3.65 25.44
CA ALA A 63 -0.86 4.88 26.21
C ALA A 63 -1.91 5.80 25.55
N PRO A 64 -2.67 6.61 26.30
CA PRO A 64 -3.49 7.66 25.71
C PRO A 64 -2.62 8.60 24.87
N VAL A 65 -3.08 8.96 23.66
CA VAL A 65 -2.45 10.06 22.89
C VAL A 65 -3.08 11.35 23.39
N PRO A 66 -2.29 12.39 23.72
CA PRO A 66 -2.83 13.72 24.01
C PRO A 66 -3.79 14.16 22.90
N ASP A 67 -4.98 14.65 23.26
CA ASP A 67 -6.01 15.11 22.33
C ASP A 67 -6.70 14.04 21.46
N ALA A 68 -6.47 12.73 21.71
CA ALA A 68 -7.19 11.66 21.02
C ALA A 68 -8.52 11.30 21.72
N PRO A 69 -9.63 11.06 20.98
CA PRO A 69 -10.89 10.58 21.55
C PRO A 69 -10.74 9.28 22.36
N ALA A 70 -11.55 9.13 23.41
CA ALA A 70 -11.52 7.95 24.27
C ALA A 70 -11.82 6.64 23.51
N ARG A 71 -11.10 5.57 23.89
CA ARG A 71 -11.21 4.20 23.34
C ARG A 71 -12.66 3.73 23.24
N ALA A 72 -13.08 3.30 22.05
CA ALA A 72 -14.25 2.45 21.91
C ALA A 72 -13.82 0.98 21.90
N SER A 73 -13.76 0.34 23.07
CA SER A 73 -13.62 -1.12 23.18
C SER A 73 -15.01 -1.76 23.20
N GLY A 74 -15.37 -2.50 22.14
CA GLY A 74 -16.65 -3.21 22.03
C GLY A 74 -17.14 -3.34 20.58
N ALA A 75 -18.19 -4.15 20.36
CA ALA A 75 -18.91 -4.16 19.08
C ALA A 75 -19.46 -2.75 18.82
N ARG A 76 -19.18 -2.21 17.62
CA ARG A 76 -19.55 -0.84 17.28
C ARG A 76 -21.06 -0.68 17.38
N SER A 77 -21.52 0.36 18.07
CA SER A 77 -22.94 0.71 18.01
C SER A 77 -23.31 1.14 16.58
N PRO A 78 -24.58 1.01 16.15
CA PRO A 78 -25.04 1.53 14.87
C PRO A 78 -24.72 3.03 14.70
N ALA A 79 -24.80 3.81 15.78
CA ALA A 79 -24.46 5.23 15.77
C ALA A 79 -22.95 5.50 15.56
N GLN A 80 -22.07 4.69 16.18
CA GLN A 80 -20.63 4.76 15.92
C GLN A 80 -20.32 4.40 14.46
N THR A 81 -20.97 3.36 13.93
CA THR A 81 -20.83 2.95 12.53
C THR A 81 -21.31 4.04 11.57
N ALA A 82 -22.46 4.66 11.84
CA ALA A 82 -22.99 5.77 11.05
C ALA A 82 -22.06 7.00 11.10
N ARG A 83 -21.54 7.37 12.28
CA ARG A 83 -20.55 8.46 12.41
C ARG A 83 -19.26 8.19 11.64
N LEU A 84 -18.78 6.96 11.63
CA LEU A 84 -17.61 6.59 10.85
C LEU A 84 -17.86 6.68 9.36
N LEU A 85 -18.99 6.15 8.88
CA LEU A 85 -19.36 6.24 7.48
C LEU A 85 -19.53 7.71 7.07
N ALA A 86 -20.16 8.53 7.92
CA ALA A 86 -20.26 9.97 7.70
C ALA A 86 -18.88 10.63 7.62
N ARG A 87 -17.97 10.37 8.58
CA ARG A 87 -16.59 10.88 8.52
C ARG A 87 -15.82 10.36 7.30
N GLN A 88 -16.00 9.10 6.92
CA GLN A 88 -15.38 8.52 5.72
C GLN A 88 -15.90 9.20 4.44
N LEU A 89 -17.18 9.58 4.40
CA LEU A 89 -17.76 10.32 3.29
C LEU A 89 -17.28 11.78 3.27
N LEU A 90 -17.21 12.41 4.45
CA LEU A 90 -16.82 13.81 4.64
C LEU A 90 -15.30 14.06 4.56
N SER A 91 -14.47 13.04 4.78
CA SER A 91 -12.99 13.12 4.65
C SER A 91 -12.51 13.49 3.24
N GLY A 92 -13.44 13.65 2.29
CA GLY A 92 -13.21 14.24 0.98
C GLY A 92 -12.34 13.37 0.08
N ARG A 93 -12.29 13.73 -1.19
CA ARG A 93 -11.13 13.41 -2.04
C ARG A 93 -10.18 14.60 -1.96
N PRO A 94 -8.93 14.48 -2.43
CA PRO A 94 -8.08 15.65 -2.57
C PRO A 94 -8.81 16.79 -3.28
N GLY A 95 -8.89 17.95 -2.63
CA GLY A 95 -9.48 19.16 -3.22
C GLY A 95 -8.58 19.78 -4.29
N LEU A 96 -7.32 19.36 -4.33
CA LEU A 96 -6.31 19.68 -5.32
C LEU A 96 -5.82 18.39 -6.00
N ALA A 97 -5.36 18.50 -7.24
CA ALA A 97 -4.73 17.38 -7.91
C ALA A 97 -3.41 17.04 -7.21
N VAL A 98 -3.30 15.81 -6.69
CA VAL A 98 -2.03 15.28 -6.19
C VAL A 98 -1.05 15.19 -7.36
N PRO A 99 0.15 15.79 -7.27
CA PRO A 99 1.12 15.74 -8.38
C PRO A 99 1.55 14.31 -8.68
N ALA A 100 1.81 14.05 -9.95
CA ALA A 100 2.40 12.81 -10.44
C ALA A 100 3.63 13.17 -11.27
N ILE A 101 4.75 13.40 -10.58
CA ILE A 101 6.02 13.78 -11.20
C ILE A 101 6.60 12.55 -11.87
N ARG A 102 6.85 12.60 -13.18
CA ARG A 102 7.52 11.47 -13.86
C ARG A 102 8.96 11.38 -13.34
N PRO A 103 9.36 10.27 -12.68
CA PRO A 103 10.70 10.13 -12.16
C PRO A 103 11.71 9.99 -13.29
N VAL A 104 12.93 10.47 -13.03
CA VAL A 104 14.12 10.19 -13.83
C VAL A 104 15.10 9.42 -12.95
N PHE A 105 15.48 8.22 -13.40
CA PHE A 105 16.43 7.38 -12.68
C PHE A 105 17.82 7.53 -13.27
N PRO A 106 18.88 7.59 -12.45
CA PRO A 106 20.24 7.42 -12.95
C PRO A 106 20.40 6.03 -13.58
N ALA A 107 21.41 5.85 -14.43
CA ALA A 107 21.71 4.52 -14.99
C ALA A 107 22.02 3.53 -13.85
N GLU A 108 23.00 3.89 -13.02
CA GLU A 108 23.39 3.15 -11.83
C GLU A 108 22.56 3.58 -10.61
N PRO A 109 22.15 2.66 -9.73
CA PRO A 109 21.44 3.02 -8.51
C PRO A 109 22.30 3.88 -7.58
N GLY A 110 21.65 4.82 -6.91
CA GLY A 110 22.30 5.67 -5.90
C GLY A 110 22.75 4.91 -4.65
N GLU A 111 23.49 5.62 -3.81
CA GLU A 111 23.98 5.18 -2.51
C GLU A 111 22.87 5.03 -1.47
N LEU A 112 22.05 6.07 -1.32
CA LEU A 112 20.83 6.04 -0.52
C LEU A 112 19.84 7.08 -1.06
N ALA A 113 18.89 6.65 -1.87
CA ALA A 113 17.86 7.52 -2.45
C ALA A 113 16.50 6.83 -2.49
N VAL A 114 15.44 7.62 -2.53
CA VAL A 114 14.06 7.13 -2.60
C VAL A 114 13.25 7.82 -3.67
N THR A 115 12.35 7.06 -4.30
CA THR A 115 11.27 7.59 -5.13
C THR A 115 9.95 7.02 -4.64
N TRP A 116 9.07 7.87 -4.14
CA TRP A 116 7.77 7.45 -3.62
C TRP A 116 6.70 7.48 -4.71
N PHE A 117 6.06 6.35 -5.01
CA PHE A 117 5.00 6.25 -6.04
C PHE A 117 3.58 6.40 -5.49
N GLY A 118 3.46 6.63 -4.17
CA GLY A 118 2.21 6.65 -3.43
C GLY A 118 2.07 5.45 -2.49
N HIS A 119 1.24 5.63 -1.46
CA HIS A 119 0.94 4.63 -0.44
C HIS A 119 2.22 4.07 0.21
N ALA A 120 2.43 2.75 0.22
CA ALA A 120 3.65 2.09 0.69
C ALA A 120 4.63 1.73 -0.45
N SER A 121 4.36 2.18 -1.68
CA SER A 121 5.20 1.90 -2.85
C SER A 121 6.37 2.87 -2.95
N VAL A 122 7.55 2.43 -2.51
CA VAL A 122 8.79 3.20 -2.55
C VAL A 122 9.85 2.42 -3.31
N LEU A 123 10.45 3.03 -4.34
CA LEU A 123 11.70 2.53 -4.89
C LEU A 123 12.85 3.09 -4.04
N VAL A 124 13.55 2.20 -3.36
CA VAL A 124 14.73 2.47 -2.55
C VAL A 124 15.96 2.11 -3.38
N GLU A 125 16.84 3.08 -3.58
CA GLU A 125 18.19 2.87 -4.04
C GLU A 125 19.09 2.81 -2.81
N ILE A 126 19.80 1.70 -2.62
CA ILE A 126 20.66 1.45 -1.46
C ILE A 126 21.92 0.70 -1.90
N ASP A 127 23.09 1.29 -1.65
CA ASP A 127 24.39 0.70 -1.93
C ASP A 127 24.50 0.08 -3.34
N GLY A 128 23.99 0.79 -4.34
CA GLY A 128 24.05 0.35 -5.74
C GLY A 128 22.98 -0.68 -6.13
N ARG A 129 21.92 -0.83 -5.34
CA ARG A 129 20.80 -1.77 -5.60
C ARG A 129 19.45 -1.06 -5.58
N ARG A 130 18.47 -1.64 -6.28
CA ARG A 130 17.08 -1.15 -6.36
C ARG A 130 16.10 -2.14 -5.70
N VAL A 131 15.45 -1.67 -4.64
CA VAL A 131 14.43 -2.41 -3.89
C VAL A 131 13.10 -1.68 -4.03
N LEU A 132 12.06 -2.36 -4.50
CA LEU A 132 10.70 -1.81 -4.57
C LEU A 132 9.83 -2.39 -3.46
N THR A 133 9.36 -1.55 -2.53
CA THR A 133 8.50 -1.96 -1.41
C THR A 133 7.03 -1.95 -1.79
N ASP A 134 6.24 -2.93 -1.33
CA ASP A 134 4.77 -3.00 -1.43
C ASP A 134 4.16 -2.35 -2.69
N PRO A 135 4.50 -2.84 -3.88
CA PRO A 135 4.15 -2.15 -5.12
C PRO A 135 2.68 -2.34 -5.50
N VAL A 136 1.95 -1.23 -5.64
CA VAL A 136 0.54 -1.20 -6.07
C VAL A 136 0.31 -0.19 -7.20
N TRP A 137 0.16 -0.71 -8.42
CA TRP A 137 -0.14 0.10 -9.61
C TRP A 137 -1.62 0.08 -9.98
N SER A 138 -2.38 -0.93 -9.54
CA SER A 138 -3.80 -1.03 -9.83
C SER A 138 -4.61 0.20 -9.42
N LYS A 139 -5.70 0.46 -10.15
CA LYS A 139 -6.63 1.56 -9.87
C LYS A 139 -7.28 1.39 -8.50
N ARG A 140 -7.57 0.15 -8.10
CA ARG A 140 -8.18 -0.19 -6.81
C ARG A 140 -7.36 -1.22 -6.05
N CYS A 141 -7.22 -1.03 -4.75
CA CYS A 141 -6.70 -2.01 -3.81
C CYS A 141 -7.84 -2.97 -3.41
N SER A 142 -8.21 -3.85 -4.33
CA SER A 142 -9.35 -4.76 -4.21
C SER A 142 -9.16 -5.95 -5.14
N PRO A 143 -9.74 -7.14 -4.83
CA PRO A 143 -9.74 -8.25 -5.78
C PRO A 143 -10.58 -7.94 -7.03
N SER A 144 -11.39 -6.88 -7.02
CA SER A 144 -12.15 -6.37 -8.16
C SER A 144 -11.70 -4.96 -8.55
N GLN A 145 -11.47 -4.73 -9.84
CA GLN A 145 -11.23 -3.37 -10.34
C GLN A 145 -12.52 -2.53 -10.49
N LEU A 146 -13.70 -3.14 -10.25
CA LEU A 146 -14.99 -2.45 -10.29
C LEU A 146 -15.37 -1.85 -8.92
N VAL A 147 -15.07 -2.55 -7.82
CA VAL A 147 -15.49 -2.21 -6.45
C VAL A 147 -14.29 -2.16 -5.50
N GLY A 148 -14.34 -1.33 -4.47
CA GLY A 148 -13.29 -1.19 -3.45
C GLY A 148 -12.57 0.17 -3.53
N PRO A 149 -11.63 0.46 -2.62
CA PRO A 149 -10.99 1.77 -2.56
C PRO A 149 -10.19 2.03 -3.84
N ALA A 150 -10.42 3.18 -4.47
CA ALA A 150 -9.66 3.63 -5.63
C ALA A 150 -8.58 4.62 -5.21
N ARG A 151 -7.46 4.61 -5.93
CA ARG A 151 -6.40 5.59 -5.74
C ARG A 151 -6.84 7.00 -6.13
N SER A 152 -6.31 8.00 -5.44
CA SER A 152 -6.60 9.44 -5.63
C SER A 152 -5.84 10.06 -6.80
N HIS A 153 -4.73 9.46 -7.20
CA HIS A 153 -3.88 9.89 -8.31
C HIS A 153 -3.39 8.67 -9.08
N PRO A 154 -3.09 8.74 -10.39
CA PRO A 154 -2.44 7.63 -11.09
C PRO A 154 -1.04 7.36 -10.53
N PRO A 155 -0.47 6.16 -10.72
CA PRO A 155 0.95 5.95 -10.45
C PRO A 155 1.78 6.91 -11.34
N PRO A 156 2.82 7.57 -10.81
CA PRO A 156 3.63 8.55 -11.56
C PRO A 156 4.34 8.01 -12.81
N LEU A 157 4.44 6.70 -12.92
CA LEU A 157 5.09 6.00 -14.03
C LEU A 157 4.37 4.66 -14.26
N PRO A 158 4.16 4.21 -15.51
CA PRO A 158 3.70 2.85 -15.78
C PRO A 158 4.67 1.80 -15.21
N VAL A 159 4.16 0.65 -14.80
CA VAL A 159 5.00 -0.39 -14.17
C VAL A 159 6.05 -0.91 -15.15
N GLU A 160 5.75 -0.88 -16.46
CA GLU A 160 6.61 -1.26 -17.58
C GLU A 160 7.83 -0.37 -17.76
N GLN A 161 7.77 0.86 -17.25
CA GLN A 161 8.86 1.84 -17.37
C GLN A 161 9.69 1.95 -16.08
N LEU A 162 9.38 1.14 -15.05
CA LEU A 162 10.24 1.05 -13.88
C LEU A 162 11.66 0.62 -14.29
N PRO A 163 12.70 1.12 -13.60
CA PRO A 163 14.06 0.67 -13.83
C PRO A 163 14.18 -0.81 -13.46
N GLU A 164 15.28 -1.45 -13.87
CA GLU A 164 15.62 -2.80 -13.40
C GLU A 164 15.63 -2.84 -11.87
N LEU A 165 15.05 -3.90 -11.32
CA LEU A 165 14.88 -4.11 -9.88
C LEU A 165 15.68 -5.34 -9.45
N ASP A 166 16.41 -5.22 -8.35
CA ASP A 166 17.04 -6.38 -7.72
C ASP A 166 16.02 -7.14 -6.85
N VAL A 167 15.19 -6.40 -6.11
CA VAL A 167 14.24 -6.97 -5.13
C VAL A 167 12.89 -6.28 -5.16
N VAL A 168 11.83 -7.09 -5.07
CA VAL A 168 10.49 -6.67 -4.67
C VAL A 168 10.26 -7.13 -3.23
N LEU A 169 10.06 -6.19 -2.32
CA LEU A 169 9.93 -6.44 -0.88
C LEU A 169 8.48 -6.26 -0.45
N LEU A 170 7.89 -7.31 0.13
CA LEU A 170 6.49 -7.28 0.57
C LEU A 170 6.39 -7.32 2.09
N SER A 171 5.53 -6.51 2.70
CA SER A 171 5.30 -6.48 4.15
C SER A 171 4.23 -7.48 4.60
N HIS A 172 3.14 -7.64 3.85
CA HIS A 172 2.04 -8.55 4.15
C HIS A 172 1.10 -8.72 2.93
N ASP A 173 -0.04 -9.40 3.10
CA ASP A 173 -0.91 -9.82 2.00
C ASP A 173 -2.15 -8.94 1.74
N HIS A 174 -2.31 -7.77 2.36
CA HIS A 174 -3.47 -6.91 2.08
C HIS A 174 -3.46 -6.34 0.67
N TYR A 175 -4.63 -5.98 0.14
CA TYR A 175 -4.78 -5.56 -1.26
C TYR A 175 -4.10 -4.25 -1.61
N ASP A 176 -3.84 -3.39 -0.62
CA ASP A 176 -3.11 -2.13 -0.77
C ASP A 176 -1.60 -2.27 -0.57
N HIS A 177 -1.11 -3.48 -0.28
CA HIS A 177 0.31 -3.82 -0.16
C HIS A 177 0.76 -4.93 -1.13
N LEU A 178 -0.19 -5.76 -1.59
CA LEU A 178 0.03 -6.89 -2.48
C LEU A 178 -0.98 -6.87 -3.64
N ASP A 179 -0.57 -6.26 -4.75
CA ASP A 179 -1.38 -6.15 -5.97
C ASP A 179 -1.04 -7.23 -7.00
N VAL A 180 -2.05 -8.01 -7.40
CA VAL A 180 -1.89 -9.11 -8.36
C VAL A 180 -1.42 -8.62 -9.74
N GLY A 181 -1.94 -7.48 -10.20
CA GLY A 181 -1.58 -6.92 -11.50
C GLY A 181 -0.12 -6.51 -11.52
N THR A 182 0.30 -5.75 -10.51
CA THR A 182 1.69 -5.34 -10.33
C THR A 182 2.66 -6.51 -10.17
N VAL A 183 2.36 -7.48 -9.30
CA VAL A 183 3.22 -8.66 -9.09
C VAL A 183 3.46 -9.41 -10.40
N ARG A 184 2.39 -9.67 -11.17
CA ARG A 184 2.51 -10.40 -12.44
C ARG A 184 3.34 -9.61 -13.45
N ALA A 185 3.07 -8.32 -13.62
CA ALA A 185 3.82 -7.47 -14.53
C ALA A 185 5.32 -7.40 -14.16
N LEU A 186 5.65 -7.35 -12.86
CA LEU A 186 7.04 -7.36 -12.39
C LEU A 186 7.70 -8.72 -12.62
N ALA A 187 7.01 -9.82 -12.33
CA ALA A 187 7.54 -11.16 -12.53
C ALA A 187 7.83 -11.48 -14.01
N GLU A 188 6.97 -11.00 -14.91
CA GLU A 188 7.13 -11.17 -16.35
C GLU A 188 8.26 -10.31 -16.93
N ARG A 189 8.45 -9.08 -16.43
CA ARG A 189 9.40 -8.12 -17.01
C ARG A 189 10.79 -8.15 -16.40
N THR A 190 10.92 -8.41 -15.10
CA THR A 190 12.20 -8.27 -14.39
C THR A 190 12.72 -9.61 -13.89
N GLY A 191 14.01 -9.68 -13.59
CA GLY A 191 14.65 -10.81 -12.89
C GLY A 191 14.56 -10.74 -11.36
N ALA A 192 13.91 -9.72 -10.79
CA ALA A 192 13.93 -9.40 -9.36
C ALA A 192 13.53 -10.59 -8.46
N LEU A 193 14.19 -10.72 -7.32
CA LEU A 193 13.73 -11.64 -6.27
C LEU A 193 12.58 -11.01 -5.46
N PHE A 194 11.61 -11.83 -5.07
CA PHE A 194 10.52 -11.43 -4.19
C PHE A 194 10.86 -11.87 -2.78
N VAL A 195 11.15 -10.92 -1.89
CA VAL A 195 11.42 -11.16 -0.48
C VAL A 195 10.15 -10.86 0.31
N VAL A 196 9.64 -11.87 1.02
CA VAL A 196 8.29 -11.81 1.60
C VAL A 196 8.21 -12.50 2.97
N PRO A 197 7.19 -12.21 3.80
CA PRO A 197 6.93 -12.96 5.01
C PRO A 197 6.38 -14.36 4.70
N VAL A 198 6.59 -15.31 5.62
CA VAL A 198 6.05 -16.68 5.49
C VAL A 198 4.56 -16.67 5.17
N GLY A 199 4.17 -17.46 4.17
CA GLY A 199 2.80 -17.63 3.70
C GLY A 199 2.46 -16.72 2.51
N VAL A 200 3.06 -15.52 2.41
CA VAL A 200 2.79 -14.61 1.29
C VAL A 200 3.22 -15.24 -0.05
N GLY A 201 4.25 -16.09 -0.04
CA GLY A 201 4.73 -16.81 -1.22
C GLY A 201 3.68 -17.73 -1.85
N ALA A 202 2.64 -18.15 -1.12
CA ALA A 202 1.54 -18.93 -1.67
C ALA A 202 0.74 -18.15 -2.72
N HIS A 203 0.52 -16.85 -2.50
CA HIS A 203 -0.14 -15.96 -3.46
C HIS A 203 0.74 -15.76 -4.70
N LEU A 204 2.03 -15.47 -4.50
CA LEU A 204 2.98 -15.23 -5.59
C LEU A 204 3.10 -16.44 -6.53
N ARG A 205 3.27 -17.65 -5.97
CA ARG A 205 3.31 -18.90 -6.76
C ARG A 205 2.01 -19.12 -7.53
N HIS A 206 0.86 -18.84 -6.92
CA HIS A 206 -0.43 -18.94 -7.58
C HIS A 206 -0.56 -17.96 -8.75
N TRP A 207 0.03 -16.78 -8.65
CA TRP A 207 0.00 -15.77 -9.72
C TRP A 207 1.04 -15.97 -10.80
N GLY A 208 1.93 -16.97 -10.66
CA GLY A 208 2.90 -17.36 -11.68
C GLY A 208 4.33 -16.92 -11.40
N VAL A 209 4.65 -16.40 -10.21
CA VAL A 209 6.03 -16.10 -9.83
C VAL A 209 6.80 -17.43 -9.64
N PRO A 210 7.94 -17.65 -10.32
CA PRO A 210 8.73 -18.86 -10.15
C PRO A 210 9.16 -19.07 -8.70
N ALA A 211 9.07 -20.30 -8.19
CA ALA A 211 9.39 -20.61 -6.79
C ALA A 211 10.82 -20.22 -6.40
N GLY A 212 11.79 -20.39 -7.30
CA GLY A 212 13.19 -19.99 -7.07
C GLY A 212 13.42 -18.47 -6.97
N ARG A 213 12.41 -17.66 -7.32
CA ARG A 213 12.44 -16.20 -7.15
C ARG A 213 11.76 -15.72 -5.87
N ILE A 214 11.27 -16.61 -5.00
CA ILE A 214 10.51 -16.24 -3.80
C ILE A 214 11.30 -16.64 -2.55
N LEU A 215 11.62 -15.68 -1.71
CA LEU A 215 12.33 -15.86 -0.44
C LEU A 215 11.40 -15.53 0.72
N GLU A 216 10.80 -16.56 1.32
CA GLU A 216 9.92 -16.41 2.48
C GLU A 216 10.75 -16.36 3.79
N ARG A 217 10.49 -15.38 4.67
CA ARG A 217 11.17 -15.24 5.96
C ARG A 217 10.19 -15.03 7.11
N HIS A 218 10.46 -15.72 8.21
CA HIS A 218 9.78 -15.48 9.48
C HIS A 218 10.49 -14.32 10.21
N TRP A 219 9.84 -13.72 11.21
CA TRP A 219 10.49 -12.73 12.06
C TRP A 219 11.84 -13.21 12.59
N TRP A 220 12.80 -12.29 12.56
CA TRP A 220 14.21 -12.44 12.88
C TRP A 220 15.02 -13.31 11.93
N GLN A 221 14.42 -13.80 10.84
CA GLN A 221 15.16 -14.47 9.78
C GLN A 221 15.60 -13.49 8.70
N GLU A 222 16.72 -13.79 8.06
CA GLU A 222 17.36 -12.96 7.06
C GLU A 222 17.40 -13.63 5.68
N ALA A 223 17.20 -12.84 4.63
CA ALA A 223 17.52 -13.21 3.25
C ALA A 223 18.65 -12.31 2.72
N ALA A 224 19.65 -12.89 2.08
CA ALA A 224 20.72 -12.14 1.42
C ALA A 224 20.49 -12.09 -0.11
N VAL A 225 20.48 -10.90 -0.69
CA VAL A 225 20.31 -10.69 -2.15
C VAL A 225 21.20 -9.54 -2.61
N GLY A 226 22.08 -9.79 -3.58
CA GLY A 226 22.86 -8.72 -4.22
C GLY A 226 23.79 -7.93 -3.28
N GLY A 227 24.23 -8.52 -2.17
CA GLY A 227 25.02 -7.81 -1.14
C GLY A 227 24.19 -7.04 -0.11
N LEU A 228 22.86 -7.10 -0.21
CA LEU A 228 21.93 -6.61 0.82
C LEU A 228 21.43 -7.76 1.69
N ALA A 229 21.27 -7.48 2.98
CA ALA A 229 20.61 -8.33 3.96
C ALA A 229 19.20 -7.79 4.28
N PHE A 230 18.19 -8.65 4.12
CA PHE A 230 16.79 -8.36 4.41
C PHE A 230 16.36 -9.14 5.65
N THR A 231 16.36 -8.49 6.80
CA THR A 231 15.86 -9.10 8.04
C THR A 231 14.37 -8.83 8.18
N CYS A 232 13.57 -9.90 8.20
CA CYS A 232 12.14 -9.85 8.48
C CYS A 232 11.97 -9.49 9.95
N ALA A 233 11.42 -8.33 10.28
CA ALA A 233 11.29 -7.83 11.64
C ALA A 233 9.81 -7.86 12.09
N PRO A 234 9.53 -7.99 13.40
CA PRO A 234 8.17 -7.93 13.91
C PRO A 234 7.44 -6.65 13.49
N ALA A 235 6.14 -6.79 13.30
CA ALA A 235 5.21 -5.69 13.10
C ALA A 235 3.92 -6.01 13.87
N ARG A 236 3.18 -4.97 14.25
CA ARG A 236 1.86 -5.11 14.88
C ARG A 236 0.77 -4.88 13.84
N HIS A 237 0.31 -5.95 13.21
CA HIS A 237 -0.72 -5.88 12.17
C HIS A 237 -1.48 -7.22 12.08
N PHE A 238 -2.07 -7.51 10.93
CA PHE A 238 -2.76 -8.76 10.64
C PHE A 238 -2.64 -9.07 9.13
N SER A 239 -3.12 -10.24 8.69
CA SER A 239 -3.17 -10.59 7.26
C SER A 239 -4.55 -11.07 6.84
N GLY A 240 -4.84 -11.02 5.54
CA GLY A 240 -5.98 -11.69 4.95
C GLY A 240 -6.53 -11.03 3.69
N ARG A 241 -6.79 -11.89 2.69
CA ARG A 241 -7.42 -11.51 1.41
C ARG A 241 -8.86 -11.98 1.26
N GLY A 242 -9.42 -12.66 2.26
CA GLY A 242 -10.77 -13.21 2.23
C GLY A 242 -11.40 -13.31 3.61
N LEU A 243 -12.27 -14.31 3.80
CA LEU A 243 -13.02 -14.48 5.05
C LEU A 243 -12.16 -14.92 6.23
N ARG A 244 -11.05 -15.62 5.97
CA ARG A 244 -10.09 -16.03 7.00
C ARG A 244 -8.91 -15.05 7.01
N ARG A 245 -8.47 -14.70 8.21
CA ARG A 245 -7.36 -13.80 8.48
C ARG A 245 -6.20 -14.55 9.12
N ASN A 246 -5.02 -13.93 9.13
CA ASN A 246 -3.83 -14.37 9.83
C ASN A 246 -3.27 -15.72 9.33
N THR A 247 -3.49 -16.04 8.06
CA THR A 247 -2.99 -17.28 7.46
C THR A 247 -1.58 -17.13 6.88
N SER A 248 -1.13 -15.90 6.62
CA SER A 248 0.26 -15.54 6.32
C SER A 248 0.80 -14.58 7.37
N LEU A 249 2.11 -14.48 7.48
CA LEU A 249 2.77 -13.52 8.35
C LEU A 249 2.68 -12.09 7.78
N TRP A 250 2.76 -11.10 8.66
CA TRP A 250 2.98 -9.69 8.35
C TRP A 250 4.29 -9.25 9.01
N ALA A 251 5.02 -8.34 8.39
CA ALA A 251 6.34 -7.96 8.85
C ALA A 251 6.69 -6.52 8.52
N SER A 252 7.62 -5.99 9.31
CA SER A 252 8.48 -4.88 8.90
C SER A 252 9.81 -5.46 8.40
N TRP A 253 10.68 -4.62 7.85
CA TRP A 253 11.96 -5.07 7.30
C TRP A 253 13.10 -4.13 7.64
N SER A 254 14.23 -4.71 8.03
CA SER A 254 15.52 -4.03 7.98
C SER A 254 16.23 -4.44 6.68
N ILE A 255 16.59 -3.44 5.87
CA ILE A 255 17.34 -3.59 4.62
C ILE A 255 18.74 -3.04 4.90
N ALA A 256 19.72 -3.93 5.02
CA ALA A 256 21.10 -3.56 5.33
C ALA A 256 22.01 -3.83 4.15
N GLY A 257 22.62 -2.77 3.61
CA GLY A 257 23.73 -2.87 2.68
C GLY A 257 25.08 -2.72 3.38
N PRO A 258 26.19 -2.74 2.63
CA PRO A 258 27.54 -2.59 3.16
C PRO A 258 27.80 -1.23 3.85
N ARG A 259 27.06 -0.16 3.51
CA ARG A 259 27.27 1.17 4.11
C ARG A 259 25.99 1.75 4.72
N HIS A 260 24.84 1.46 4.15
CA HIS A 260 23.58 2.09 4.55
C HIS A 260 22.56 1.07 5.03
N LYS A 261 21.66 1.50 5.93
CA LYS A 261 20.51 0.72 6.38
C LYS A 261 19.20 1.48 6.21
N VAL A 262 18.18 0.82 5.68
CA VAL A 262 16.82 1.35 5.55
C VAL A 262 15.85 0.49 6.35
N TYR A 263 15.01 1.11 7.16
CA TYR A 263 13.89 0.44 7.81
C TYR A 263 12.62 0.65 7.00
N PHE A 264 11.88 -0.42 6.74
CA PHE A 264 10.56 -0.39 6.11
C PHE A 264 9.49 -0.93 7.07
N GLY A 265 8.59 -0.07 7.52
CA GLY A 265 7.62 -0.40 8.57
C GLY A 265 6.36 -1.15 8.09
N GLY A 266 6.16 -1.32 6.78
CA GLY A 266 4.85 -1.72 6.25
C GLY A 266 3.78 -0.72 6.67
N ASP A 267 2.67 -1.20 7.23
CA ASP A 267 1.59 -0.40 7.80
C ASP A 267 1.34 -0.68 9.30
N SER A 268 2.39 -1.12 10.00
CA SER A 268 2.35 -1.52 11.41
C SER A 268 1.68 -0.49 12.33
N GLY A 269 0.98 -0.99 13.35
CA GLY A 269 0.67 -0.26 14.57
C GLY A 269 1.90 -0.09 15.47
N PHE A 270 1.77 0.74 16.52
CA PHE A 270 2.86 0.95 17.47
C PHE A 270 3.11 -0.32 18.29
N THR A 271 4.39 -0.71 18.41
CA THR A 271 4.85 -1.90 19.13
C THR A 271 6.15 -1.59 19.87
N ARG A 272 6.35 -2.22 21.04
CA ARG A 272 7.64 -2.15 21.76
C ARG A 272 8.78 -2.81 20.99
N SER A 273 8.50 -3.68 20.02
CA SER A 273 9.53 -4.34 19.21
C SER A 273 10.38 -3.34 18.43
N PHE A 274 9.94 -2.10 18.22
CA PHE A 274 10.78 -1.09 17.56
C PHE A 274 12.08 -0.78 18.31
N GLU A 275 12.06 -0.80 19.65
CA GLU A 275 13.27 -0.63 20.46
C GLU A 275 14.22 -1.82 20.25
N GLU A 276 13.71 -3.04 20.39
CA GLU A 276 14.48 -4.27 20.16
C GLU A 276 15.06 -4.32 18.74
N ILE A 277 14.29 -3.92 17.73
CA ILE A 277 14.76 -3.86 16.33
C ILE A 277 15.94 -2.90 16.20
N GLY A 278 15.83 -1.69 16.75
CA GLY A 278 16.89 -0.68 16.70
C GLY A 278 18.16 -1.11 17.44
N GLU A 279 18.01 -1.82 18.56
CA GLU A 279 19.12 -2.37 19.34
C GLU A 279 19.78 -3.56 18.66
N ARG A 280 18.99 -4.54 18.22
CA ARG A 280 19.47 -5.82 17.68
C ARG A 280 20.03 -5.71 16.27
N LEU A 281 19.36 -4.95 15.41
CA LEU A 281 19.74 -4.82 13.99
C LEU A 281 20.58 -3.56 13.74
N GLY A 282 20.74 -2.71 14.74
CA GLY A 282 21.36 -1.40 14.62
C GLY A 282 20.41 -0.37 14.01
N ARG A 283 20.68 0.89 14.34
CA ARG A 283 19.87 2.04 13.88
C ARG A 283 20.08 2.33 12.40
N HIS A 284 19.01 2.77 11.73
CA HIS A 284 18.91 2.91 10.28
C HIS A 284 19.22 4.34 9.82
N ASP A 285 19.78 4.47 8.61
CA ASP A 285 20.07 5.74 7.94
C ASP A 285 18.82 6.39 7.37
N LEU A 286 17.75 5.63 7.17
CA LEU A 286 16.45 6.10 6.69
C LEU A 286 15.34 5.19 7.21
N THR A 287 14.20 5.76 7.59
CA THR A 287 13.00 4.98 7.95
C THR A 287 11.83 5.33 7.05
N LEU A 288 11.17 4.31 6.49
CA LEU A 288 9.92 4.41 5.75
C LEU A 288 8.78 3.97 6.69
N LEU A 289 7.99 4.92 7.18
CA LEU A 289 7.02 4.64 8.25
C LEU A 289 5.60 5.11 7.88
N PRO A 290 4.57 4.29 8.14
CA PRO A 290 3.20 4.64 7.84
C PRO A 290 2.72 5.77 8.76
N ILE A 291 2.00 6.73 8.18
CA ILE A 291 1.43 7.86 8.93
C ILE A 291 -0.08 8.01 8.72
N GLY A 292 -0.66 7.30 7.76
CA GLY A 292 -2.08 7.36 7.43
C GLY A 292 -2.82 6.08 7.79
N ALA A 293 -4.08 6.01 7.36
CA ALA A 293 -5.01 4.92 7.65
C ALA A 293 -5.29 4.68 9.15
N TYR A 294 -4.95 5.63 10.03
CA TYR A 294 -5.20 5.52 11.47
C TYR A 294 -6.65 5.85 11.85
N SER A 295 -7.10 5.25 12.95
CA SER A 295 -8.34 5.60 13.65
C SER A 295 -8.31 5.03 15.05
N ASP A 296 -8.97 5.68 16.00
CA ASP A 296 -9.11 5.18 17.38
C ASP A 296 -9.74 3.77 17.44
N LEU A 297 -10.46 3.37 16.40
CA LEU A 297 -11.14 2.07 16.31
C LEU A 297 -10.24 0.89 15.95
N TRP A 298 -9.03 1.16 15.46
CA TRP A 298 -8.05 0.13 15.11
C TRP A 298 -6.63 0.63 15.38
N ARG A 299 -6.48 1.48 16.39
CA ARG A 299 -5.23 2.12 16.78
C ARG A 299 -4.09 1.13 17.07
N GLU A 300 -4.43 -0.10 17.40
CA GLU A 300 -3.45 -1.16 17.65
C GLU A 300 -2.72 -1.63 16.39
N ILE A 301 -3.27 -1.44 15.20
CA ILE A 301 -2.71 -2.03 13.98
C ILE A 301 -2.29 -0.99 12.93
N HIS A 302 -2.52 0.29 13.18
CA HIS A 302 -2.03 1.40 12.35
C HIS A 302 -1.55 2.54 13.25
N MET A 303 -0.29 2.95 13.06
CA MET A 303 0.26 4.13 13.75
C MET A 303 -0.40 5.41 13.24
N ASN A 304 -0.63 6.35 14.16
CA ASN A 304 -0.80 7.75 13.80
C ASN A 304 0.58 8.45 13.63
N PRO A 305 0.64 9.69 13.08
CA PRO A 305 1.88 10.43 12.89
C PRO A 305 2.74 10.59 14.15
N HIS A 306 2.11 10.82 15.32
CA HIS A 306 2.84 10.93 16.59
C HIS A 306 3.52 9.60 16.98
N GLU A 307 2.81 8.48 16.85
CA GLU A 307 3.34 7.14 17.08
C GLU A 307 4.44 6.78 16.07
N ALA A 308 4.30 7.22 14.81
CA ALA A 308 5.31 7.03 13.78
C ALA A 308 6.62 7.78 14.11
N VAL A 309 6.54 8.99 14.67
CA VAL A 309 7.73 9.74 15.17
C VAL A 309 8.39 9.00 16.34
N ARG A 310 7.61 8.46 17.28
CA ARG A 310 8.16 7.64 18.36
C ARG A 310 8.88 6.39 17.83
N ALA A 311 8.26 5.69 16.88
CA ALA A 311 8.86 4.53 16.23
C ALA A 311 10.17 4.91 15.50
N HIS A 312 10.17 6.05 14.78
CA HIS A 312 11.36 6.58 14.13
C HIS A 312 12.53 6.73 15.12
N PHE A 313 12.32 7.33 16.29
CA PHE A 313 13.39 7.49 17.28
C PHE A 313 13.91 6.18 17.89
N CYS A 314 13.12 5.11 17.91
CA CYS A 314 13.61 3.77 18.28
C CYS A 314 14.52 3.19 17.19
N LEU A 315 14.21 3.45 15.92
CA LEU A 315 14.76 2.73 14.76
C LEU A 315 15.89 3.46 14.05
N ALA A 316 15.90 4.79 14.10
CA ALA A 316 16.73 5.64 13.26
C ALA A 316 18.02 6.09 13.96
N LYS A 317 19.05 6.36 13.16
CA LYS A 317 20.23 7.11 13.61
C LYS A 317 19.81 8.56 13.93
N PRO A 318 20.52 9.29 14.81
CA PRO A 318 20.08 10.63 15.26
C PRO A 318 19.81 11.66 14.16
N THR A 319 20.49 11.55 13.02
CA THR A 319 20.35 12.48 11.88
C THR A 319 19.64 11.86 10.68
N ALA A 320 19.14 10.63 10.82
CA ALA A 320 18.51 9.91 9.72
C ALA A 320 17.12 10.50 9.43
N PRO A 321 16.77 10.76 8.16
CA PRO A 321 15.43 11.20 7.83
C PRO A 321 14.37 10.11 7.96
N MET A 322 13.12 10.56 8.15
CA MET A 322 11.90 9.78 8.03
C MET A 322 11.19 10.09 6.70
N LEU A 323 10.90 9.07 5.90
CA LEU A 323 9.96 9.16 4.78
C LEU A 323 8.57 8.65 5.26
N PRO A 324 7.53 9.48 5.29
CA PRO A 324 6.18 9.04 5.58
C PRO A 324 5.57 8.30 4.38
N ILE A 325 4.96 7.15 4.66
CA ILE A 325 4.22 6.33 3.69
C ILE A 325 2.76 6.15 4.15
N HIS A 326 1.96 5.43 3.35
CA HIS A 326 0.56 5.07 3.66
C HIS A 326 -0.42 6.26 3.71
N TRP A 327 -0.14 7.33 2.96
CA TRP A 327 -0.99 8.53 2.90
C TRP A 327 -1.17 9.06 1.46
N ALA A 328 -2.12 9.98 1.25
CA ALA A 328 -2.47 10.65 -0.02
C ALA A 328 -2.85 9.77 -1.23
N THR A 329 -2.74 8.45 -1.16
CA THR A 329 -3.01 7.56 -2.30
C THR A 329 -4.37 6.87 -2.20
N PHE A 330 -4.65 6.12 -1.13
CA PHE A 330 -5.93 5.46 -0.92
C PHE A 330 -6.64 6.03 0.31
N ARG A 331 -7.97 6.09 0.27
CA ARG A 331 -8.79 6.54 1.40
C ARG A 331 -9.24 5.34 2.23
N LEU A 332 -8.40 4.93 3.16
CA LEU A 332 -8.58 3.71 3.98
C LEU A 332 -9.07 3.98 5.41
N ALA A 333 -9.11 5.25 5.84
CA ALA A 333 -9.57 5.65 7.16
C ALA A 333 -10.31 7.00 7.14
N PRO A 334 -11.08 7.32 8.19
CA PRO A 334 -11.97 8.47 8.23
C PRO A 334 -11.25 9.76 8.69
N HIS A 335 -10.08 10.04 8.13
CA HIS A 335 -9.34 11.30 8.28
C HIS A 335 -9.21 11.98 6.91
N PRO A 336 -9.14 13.33 6.82
CA PRO A 336 -8.83 14.05 5.59
C PRO A 336 -7.52 13.55 4.97
N TRP A 337 -7.44 13.61 3.65
CA TRP A 337 -6.35 13.00 2.88
C TRP A 337 -4.94 13.56 3.18
N ALA A 338 -4.84 14.86 3.51
CA ALA A 338 -3.59 15.55 3.84
C ALA A 338 -3.31 15.66 5.35
N GLU A 339 -4.31 15.41 6.21
CA GLU A 339 -4.17 15.50 7.68
C GLU A 339 -2.95 14.70 8.21
N PRO A 340 -2.62 13.49 7.71
CA PRO A 340 -1.45 12.75 8.18
C PRO A 340 -0.14 13.52 8.09
N VAL A 341 0.13 14.14 6.93
CA VAL A 341 1.41 14.84 6.72
C VAL A 341 1.42 16.17 7.46
N GLU A 342 0.29 16.87 7.53
CA GLU A 342 0.16 18.12 8.29
C GLU A 342 0.41 17.88 9.79
N TRP A 343 -0.11 16.78 10.34
CA TRP A 343 0.18 16.39 11.71
C TRP A 343 1.65 16.00 11.88
N LEU A 344 2.22 15.20 10.97
CA LEU A 344 3.65 14.87 11.03
C LEU A 344 4.55 16.13 11.05
N LEU A 345 4.22 17.15 10.24
CA LEU A 345 4.98 18.40 10.22
C LEU A 345 4.84 19.20 11.53
N ARG A 346 3.67 19.16 12.20
CA ARG A 346 3.53 19.71 13.56
C ARG A 346 4.37 18.94 14.58
N GLU A 347 4.45 17.61 14.46
CA GLU A 347 5.34 16.81 15.32
C GLU A 347 6.81 17.14 15.07
N ARG A 348 7.21 17.44 13.83
CA ARG A 348 8.56 17.91 13.48
C ARG A 348 8.94 19.20 14.20
N GLU A 349 8.01 20.15 14.32
CA GLU A 349 8.25 21.40 15.05
C GLU A 349 8.49 21.17 16.56
N ARG A 350 7.97 20.07 17.11
CA ARG A 350 8.09 19.71 18.54
C ARG A 350 9.34 18.89 18.86
N HIS A 351 9.98 18.29 17.86
CA HIS A 351 11.10 17.38 18.04
C HIS A 351 12.34 17.86 17.29
N THR A 352 13.21 18.57 18.00
CA THR A 352 14.51 19.02 17.48
C THR A 352 15.28 17.86 16.88
N GLY A 353 15.69 17.98 15.62
CA GLY A 353 16.47 16.96 14.91
C GLY A 353 15.64 15.98 14.07
N LEU A 354 14.30 15.99 14.17
CA LEU A 354 13.48 15.18 13.26
C LEU A 354 13.57 15.75 11.83
N GLN A 355 14.15 14.96 10.93
CA GLN A 355 14.16 15.26 9.50
C GLN A 355 13.05 14.47 8.81
N VAL A 356 12.21 15.14 8.03
CA VAL A 356 11.10 14.52 7.30
C VAL A 356 11.25 14.78 5.81
N LEU A 357 11.29 13.71 5.01
CA LEU A 357 11.25 13.79 3.55
C LEU A 357 9.80 13.64 3.13
N HIS A 358 9.20 14.61 2.43
CA HIS A 358 7.83 14.49 1.93
C HIS A 358 7.75 14.80 0.42
N PRO A 359 8.44 14.00 -0.41
CA PRO A 359 8.43 14.19 -1.86
C PRO A 359 7.02 14.13 -2.43
N ALA A 360 6.79 14.87 -3.52
CA ALA A 360 5.62 14.61 -4.34
C ALA A 360 5.72 13.21 -4.97
N PRO A 361 4.60 12.53 -5.28
CA PRO A 361 4.65 11.23 -5.93
C PRO A 361 5.49 11.25 -7.22
N GLY A 362 6.51 10.39 -7.26
CA GLY A 362 7.48 10.22 -8.33
C GLY A 362 8.67 11.18 -8.28
N GLN A 363 8.75 12.07 -7.29
CA GLN A 363 9.96 12.84 -7.02
C GLN A 363 11.02 11.94 -6.38
N ARG A 364 12.19 11.88 -7.00
CA ARG A 364 13.38 11.22 -6.46
C ARG A 364 14.10 12.13 -5.46
N VAL A 365 14.50 11.57 -4.31
CA VAL A 365 15.18 12.28 -3.22
C VAL A 365 16.42 11.49 -2.79
N ASP A 366 17.57 12.15 -2.76
CA ASP A 366 18.82 11.60 -2.22
C ASP A 366 18.87 11.84 -0.71
N ALA A 367 18.64 10.79 0.08
CA ALA A 367 18.43 10.90 1.53
C ALA A 367 19.73 11.23 2.32
N GLN A 368 20.88 11.33 1.66
CA GLN A 368 22.14 11.72 2.29
C GLN A 368 22.40 13.23 2.21
N ARG A 369 21.69 13.94 1.34
CA ARG A 369 21.93 15.37 1.12
C ARG A 369 21.07 16.20 2.08
N PRO A 370 21.55 17.37 2.51
CA PRO A 370 20.69 18.35 3.16
C PRO A 370 19.51 18.67 2.25
N HIS A 371 18.31 18.62 2.83
CA HIS A 371 17.09 18.94 2.12
C HIS A 371 16.66 20.35 2.50
N PRO A 372 16.58 21.31 1.55
CA PRO A 372 15.88 22.56 1.80
C PRO A 372 14.40 22.26 2.09
N GLU A 373 13.65 23.26 2.56
CA GLU A 373 12.23 23.09 2.82
C GLU A 373 11.53 22.54 1.56
N MET A 374 11.01 21.32 1.69
CA MET A 374 10.35 20.62 0.59
C MET A 374 8.98 21.25 0.35
N SER A 375 8.54 21.24 -0.90
CA SER A 375 7.22 21.77 -1.27
C SER A 375 6.09 21.05 -0.53
N ARG A 376 5.14 21.81 0.01
CA ARG A 376 3.88 21.33 0.57
C ARG A 376 2.84 21.18 -0.53
N TRP A 377 3.05 20.22 -1.41
CA TRP A 377 2.26 20.03 -2.63
C TRP A 377 0.77 19.67 -2.39
N TRP A 378 0.36 19.45 -1.15
CA TRP A 378 -1.03 19.28 -0.74
C TRP A 378 -1.74 20.61 -0.41
N GLU A 379 -1.00 21.70 -0.33
CA GLU A 379 -1.50 23.06 -0.15
C GLU A 379 -1.57 23.78 -1.52
N PRO A 380 -2.49 24.75 -1.71
CA PRO A 380 -2.44 25.63 -2.88
C PRO A 380 -1.08 26.31 -2.99
N ALA A 381 -0.62 26.56 -4.22
CA ALA A 381 0.55 27.41 -4.41
C ALA A 381 0.28 28.81 -3.79
N PRO A 382 1.24 29.38 -3.06
CA PRO A 382 1.08 30.66 -2.37
C PRO A 382 0.79 31.83 -3.30
#